data_AF-A0A965FGG1-F1
#
_entry.id   AF-A0A965FGG1-F1
#
_cell.length_a   1.000
_cell.length_b   1.000
_cell.length_c   1.000
_cell.angle_alpha   90.00
_cell.angle_beta   90.00
_cell.angle_gamma   90.00
#
_symmetry.space_group_name_H-M   'P 1'
#
loop_
_entity.id
_entity.type
_entity.pdbx_description
1 polymer ?
#
loop_
_entity_poly.entity_id
_entity_poly.type
_entity_poly.pdbx_seq_one_letter_code
_entity_poly.pdbx_strand_id
1 'polypeptide(L)'
;MGGGNEGLMRLAGAAMAGNSPEEFQAIAAEWLKTARHPKWSRPYTALVYQPMLEVLRFLRATGFGTFIVSGGGVEFVRAFAEDTYGIPPHQVVGSSFALTVGEEAGQLQLRREPRVDFIDDGPGKPIGIARQIGSRPIAAFGNSDGDFEMLRYTTEGAGRRLGMIIRHDDAEREFAYDRESHIGRLARALDAAPARGWQVVSMRDDWARVFN
;
A
#
# COMPACT_ATOMS: atom_id res chain seq x y z
N MET A 1 -8.35 -16.98 -4.09
CA MET A 1 -9.45 -16.41 -3.28
C MET A 1 -9.00 -15.04 -2.80
N GLY A 2 -9.40 -13.98 -3.51
CA GLY A 2 -9.02 -12.57 -3.24
C GLY A 2 -10.10 -11.77 -2.51
N GLY A 3 -10.96 -12.43 -1.72
CA GLY A 3 -12.17 -11.80 -1.12
C GLY A 3 -11.95 -11.08 0.22
N GLY A 4 -10.77 -11.17 0.83
CA GLY A 4 -10.52 -10.58 2.16
C GLY A 4 -10.57 -9.05 2.15
N ASN A 5 -9.88 -8.42 1.19
CA ASN A 5 -9.85 -6.96 1.05
C ASN A 5 -11.20 -6.39 0.64
N GLU A 6 -11.91 -7.05 -0.29
CA GLU A 6 -13.23 -6.60 -0.73
C GLU A 6 -14.27 -6.64 0.39
N GLY A 7 -14.28 -7.71 1.20
CA GLY A 7 -15.16 -7.82 2.36
C GLY A 7 -14.88 -6.76 3.43
N LEU A 8 -13.60 -6.53 3.75
CA LEU A 8 -13.17 -5.49 4.69
C LEU A 8 -13.57 -4.10 4.20
N MET A 9 -13.37 -3.82 2.91
CA MET A 9 -13.77 -2.54 2.31
C MET A 9 -15.27 -2.35 2.36
N ARG A 10 -16.09 -3.35 2.01
CA ARG A 10 -17.56 -3.21 2.11
C ARG A 10 -18.03 -2.90 3.54
N LEU A 11 -17.45 -3.56 4.54
CA LEU A 11 -17.75 -3.31 5.96
C LEU A 11 -17.33 -1.89 6.38
N ALA A 12 -16.11 -1.47 6.03
CA ALA A 12 -15.61 -0.14 6.33
C ALA A 12 -16.43 0.97 5.63
N GLY A 13 -16.83 0.73 4.37
CA GLY A 13 -17.66 1.63 3.59
C GLY A 13 -19.05 1.83 4.20
N ALA A 14 -19.69 0.76 4.67
CA ALA A 14 -20.99 0.86 5.33
C ALA A 14 -20.94 1.62 6.66
N ALA A 15 -19.85 1.46 7.43
CA ALA A 15 -19.71 2.10 8.74
C ALA A 15 -19.38 3.60 8.68
N MET A 16 -18.77 4.06 7.59
CA MET A 16 -18.25 5.43 7.45
C MET A 16 -18.74 6.13 6.18
N ALA A 17 -19.90 5.74 5.66
CA ALA A 17 -20.51 6.41 4.51
C ALA A 17 -20.99 7.83 4.85
N GLY A 18 -21.02 8.71 3.86
CA GLY A 18 -21.61 10.04 3.96
C GLY A 18 -20.67 11.16 4.42
N ASN A 19 -19.47 10.84 4.92
CA ASN A 19 -18.41 11.82 5.16
C ASN A 19 -17.68 12.23 3.88
N SER A 20 -16.95 13.34 3.93
CA SER A 20 -16.03 13.75 2.87
C SER A 20 -14.70 12.99 2.93
N PRO A 21 -13.92 12.95 1.84
CA PRO A 21 -12.55 12.42 1.86
C PRO A 21 -11.65 13.09 2.91
N GLU A 22 -11.81 14.39 3.13
CA GLU A 22 -11.04 15.19 4.10
C GLU A 22 -11.44 14.85 5.53
N GLU A 23 -12.75 14.76 5.81
CA GLU A 23 -13.27 14.36 7.13
C GLU A 23 -12.77 12.96 7.51
N PHE A 24 -12.82 12.01 6.58
CA PHE A 24 -12.31 10.67 6.83
C PHE A 24 -10.79 10.66 7.08
N GLN A 25 -10.02 11.44 6.32
CA GLN A 25 -8.58 11.57 6.54
C GLN A 25 -8.29 12.11 7.95
N ALA A 26 -9.05 13.10 8.42
CA ALA A 26 -8.92 13.63 9.77
C ALA A 26 -9.23 12.56 10.84
N ILE A 27 -10.30 11.78 10.65
CA ILE A 27 -10.66 10.67 11.56
C ILE A 27 -9.54 9.62 11.59
N ALA A 28 -9.03 9.22 10.43
CA ALA A 28 -7.96 8.23 10.33
C ALA A 28 -6.66 8.74 10.99
N ALA A 29 -6.30 10.00 10.77
CA ALA A 29 -5.13 10.62 11.38
C ALA A 29 -5.26 10.67 12.92
N GLU A 30 -6.44 11.03 13.44
CA GLU A 30 -6.66 11.07 14.89
C GLU A 30 -6.59 9.67 15.53
N TRP A 31 -7.17 8.67 14.86
CA TRP A 31 -7.03 7.28 15.30
C TRP A 31 -5.55 6.84 15.32
N LEU A 32 -4.77 7.17 14.27
CA LEU A 32 -3.36 6.80 14.19
C LEU A 32 -2.50 7.41 15.29
N LYS A 33 -2.86 8.59 15.84
CA LYS A 33 -2.13 9.21 16.97
C LYS A 33 -2.19 8.37 18.24
N THR A 34 -3.33 7.72 18.49
CA THR A 34 -3.60 7.02 19.75
C THR A 34 -3.52 5.50 19.64
N ALA A 35 -3.81 4.96 18.45
CA ALA A 35 -3.77 3.53 18.20
C ALA A 35 -2.36 2.97 18.36
N ARG A 36 -2.26 1.78 18.96
CA ARG A 36 -1.00 1.07 19.21
C ARG A 36 -1.13 -0.36 18.69
N HIS A 37 -0.05 -0.88 18.13
CA HIS A 37 0.02 -2.28 17.75
C HIS A 37 0.12 -3.16 19.01
N PRO A 38 -0.65 -4.25 19.14
CA PRO A 38 -0.73 -5.03 20.37
C PRO A 38 0.59 -5.72 20.76
N LYS A 39 1.37 -6.23 19.78
CA LYS A 39 2.66 -6.90 20.05
C LYS A 39 3.74 -5.95 20.61
N TRP A 40 3.81 -4.72 20.11
CA TRP A 40 4.92 -3.79 20.40
C TRP A 40 4.52 -2.61 21.28
N SER A 41 3.22 -2.38 21.48
CA SER A 41 2.69 -1.21 22.21
C SER A 41 3.19 0.13 21.64
N ARG A 42 3.45 0.18 20.34
CA ARG A 42 3.94 1.36 19.60
C ARG A 42 2.90 1.88 18.61
N PRO A 43 2.90 3.18 18.26
CA PRO A 43 2.08 3.70 17.18
C PRO A 43 2.31 2.92 15.89
N TYR A 44 1.28 2.67 15.10
CA TYR A 44 1.41 1.96 13.81
C TYR A 44 2.38 2.69 12.86
N THR A 45 2.36 4.03 12.85
CA THR A 45 3.29 4.87 12.08
C THR A 45 4.74 4.79 12.54
N ALA A 46 5.01 4.25 13.74
CA ALA A 46 6.36 3.98 14.23
C ALA A 46 6.86 2.56 13.89
N LEU A 47 5.99 1.70 13.37
CA LEU A 47 6.29 0.32 12.97
C LEU A 47 6.50 0.21 11.46
N VAL A 48 7.17 1.20 10.90
CA VAL A 48 7.58 1.24 9.49
C VAL A 48 8.98 0.70 9.33
N TYR A 49 9.24 0.07 8.18
CA TYR A 49 10.51 -0.58 7.92
C TYR A 49 11.61 0.44 7.61
N GLN A 50 12.60 0.53 8.49
CA GLN A 50 13.72 1.46 8.38
C GLN A 50 14.46 1.32 7.03
N PRO A 51 14.78 0.11 6.54
CA PRO A 51 15.42 -0.05 5.23
C PRO A 51 14.55 0.46 4.07
N MET A 52 13.22 0.39 4.18
CA MET A 52 12.33 0.93 3.14
C MET A 52 12.27 2.46 3.17
N LEU A 53 12.40 3.10 4.35
CA LEU A 53 12.58 4.55 4.44
C LEU A 53 13.88 5.00 3.78
N GLU A 54 14.95 4.20 3.91
CA GLU A 54 16.24 4.45 3.27
C GLU A 54 16.15 4.31 1.74
N VAL A 55 15.49 3.26 1.25
CA VAL A 55 15.21 3.07 -0.19
C VAL A 55 14.42 4.27 -0.75
N LEU A 56 13.35 4.69 -0.07
CA LEU A 56 12.55 5.84 -0.49
C LEU A 56 13.38 7.12 -0.56
N ARG A 57 14.21 7.38 0.46
CA ARG A 57 15.10 8.55 0.48
C ARG A 57 16.14 8.49 -0.63
N PHE A 58 16.77 7.34 -0.82
CA PHE A 58 17.76 7.11 -1.88
C PHE A 58 17.17 7.36 -3.26
N LEU A 59 16.02 6.75 -3.56
CA LEU A 59 15.34 6.91 -4.85
C LEU A 59 15.00 8.38 -5.12
N ARG A 60 14.39 9.08 -4.16
CA ARG A 60 14.08 10.52 -4.31
C ARG A 60 15.32 11.38 -4.50
N ALA A 61 16.40 11.12 -3.76
CA ALA A 61 17.67 11.84 -3.92
C ALA A 61 18.28 11.65 -5.32
N THR A 62 17.93 10.54 -6.01
CA THR A 62 18.35 10.26 -7.39
C THR A 62 17.32 10.69 -8.45
N GLY A 63 16.29 11.45 -8.08
CA GLY A 63 15.30 12.03 -9.01
C GLY A 63 14.12 11.13 -9.36
N PHE A 64 13.93 10.00 -8.66
CA PHE A 64 12.76 9.14 -8.87
C PHE A 64 11.53 9.70 -8.15
N GLY A 65 10.37 9.64 -8.82
CA GLY A 65 9.09 9.73 -8.13
C GLY A 65 8.78 8.44 -7.36
N THR A 66 8.40 8.56 -6.09
CA THR A 66 8.06 7.41 -5.23
C THR A 66 6.56 7.37 -4.95
N PHE A 67 5.89 6.30 -5.36
CA PHE A 67 4.44 6.15 -5.23
C PHE A 67 4.10 4.97 -4.31
N ILE A 68 2.93 5.05 -3.65
CA ILE A 68 2.30 3.91 -2.97
C ILE A 68 1.20 3.37 -3.87
N VAL A 69 1.13 2.03 -4.01
CA VAL A 69 0.08 1.31 -4.75
C VAL A 69 -0.44 0.18 -3.85
N SER A 70 -1.61 0.36 -3.26
CA SER A 70 -2.06 -0.39 -2.08
C SER A 70 -3.51 -0.84 -2.19
N GLY A 71 -3.78 -2.11 -1.86
CA GLY A 71 -5.15 -2.61 -1.72
C GLY A 71 -5.95 -1.94 -0.59
N GLY A 72 -5.28 -1.22 0.33
CA GLY A 72 -5.93 -0.43 1.37
C GLY A 72 -6.65 0.80 0.83
N GLY A 73 -7.56 1.35 1.66
CA GLY A 73 -8.33 2.56 1.31
C GLY A 73 -7.42 3.77 1.07
N VAL A 74 -7.54 4.42 -0.09
CA VAL A 74 -6.64 5.51 -0.52
C VAL A 74 -6.65 6.68 0.46
N GLU A 75 -7.81 7.08 1.00
CA GLU A 75 -7.90 8.14 2.00
C GLU A 75 -7.21 7.76 3.32
N PHE A 76 -7.29 6.49 3.73
CA PHE A 76 -6.63 6.03 4.96
C PHE A 76 -5.11 6.11 4.82
N VAL A 77 -4.58 5.68 3.67
CA VAL A 77 -3.13 5.76 3.38
C VAL A 77 -2.67 7.22 3.29
N ARG A 78 -3.44 8.09 2.62
CA ARG A 78 -3.14 9.52 2.51
C ARG A 78 -3.06 10.22 3.86
N ALA A 79 -3.81 9.78 4.87
CA ALA A 79 -3.83 10.38 6.19
C ALA A 79 -2.49 10.33 6.95
N PHE A 80 -1.52 9.51 6.52
CA PHE A 80 -0.22 9.40 7.18
C PHE A 80 1.00 9.28 6.24
N ALA A 81 0.78 9.00 4.96
CA ALA A 81 1.87 8.68 4.03
C ALA A 81 2.89 9.82 3.85
N GLU A 82 2.44 11.07 3.87
CA GLU A 82 3.34 12.22 3.71
C GLU A 82 4.28 12.35 4.90
N ASP A 83 3.74 12.41 6.12
CA ASP A 83 4.53 12.53 7.34
C ASP A 83 5.44 11.32 7.60
N THR A 84 4.98 10.12 7.22
CA THR A 84 5.66 8.86 7.56
C THR A 84 6.67 8.44 6.50
N TYR A 85 6.33 8.60 5.21
CA TYR A 85 7.14 8.11 4.08
C TYR A 85 7.73 9.23 3.21
N GLY A 86 7.30 10.47 3.41
CA GLY A 86 7.58 11.58 2.50
C GLY A 86 6.92 11.39 1.13
N ILE A 87 5.75 10.75 1.10
CA ILE A 87 4.98 10.50 -0.13
C ILE A 87 3.68 11.32 -0.07
N PRO A 88 3.56 12.40 -0.86
CA PRO A 88 2.40 13.28 -0.81
C PRO A 88 1.14 12.59 -1.35
N PRO A 89 -0.07 13.09 -1.01
CA PRO A 89 -1.33 12.41 -1.34
C PRO A 89 -1.57 12.07 -2.82
N HIS A 90 -1.06 12.91 -3.74
CA HIS A 90 -1.19 12.70 -5.18
C HIS A 90 -0.29 11.55 -5.71
N GLN A 91 0.66 11.07 -4.89
CA GLN A 91 1.50 9.91 -5.17
C GLN A 91 1.00 8.63 -4.48
N VAL A 92 -0.22 8.65 -3.93
CA VAL A 92 -0.87 7.50 -3.30
C VAL A 92 -2.00 6.99 -4.18
N VAL A 93 -1.86 5.76 -4.66
CA VAL A 93 -2.88 4.95 -5.35
C VAL A 93 -3.41 3.91 -4.37
N GLY A 94 -4.73 3.76 -4.31
CA GLY A 94 -5.32 2.71 -3.49
C GLY A 94 -6.78 2.45 -3.80
N SER A 95 -7.37 1.51 -3.07
CA SER A 95 -8.80 1.19 -3.20
C SER A 95 -9.66 2.38 -2.78
N SER A 96 -10.77 2.61 -3.46
CA SER A 96 -11.62 3.79 -3.26
C SER A 96 -13.10 3.43 -3.17
N PHE A 97 -13.85 4.31 -2.50
CA PHE A 97 -15.31 4.35 -2.59
C PHE A 97 -15.73 5.41 -3.59
N ALA A 98 -16.94 5.26 -4.13
CA ALA A 98 -17.49 6.22 -5.04
C ALA A 98 -17.76 7.55 -4.32
N LEU A 99 -17.67 8.64 -5.09
CA LEU A 99 -17.94 9.98 -4.61
C LEU A 99 -19.16 10.54 -5.31
N THR A 100 -20.00 11.26 -4.56
CA THR A 100 -21.04 12.12 -5.11
C THR A 100 -20.69 13.57 -4.88
N VAL A 101 -21.07 14.41 -5.84
CA VAL A 101 -20.99 15.85 -5.72
C VAL A 101 -22.31 16.38 -5.17
N GLY A 102 -22.23 17.29 -4.22
CA GLY A 102 -23.37 18.02 -3.67
C GLY A 102 -22.99 19.45 -3.33
N GLU A 103 -23.94 20.18 -2.77
CA GLU A 103 -23.74 21.52 -2.26
C GLU A 103 -24.28 21.61 -0.83
N GLU A 104 -23.51 22.20 0.07
CA GLU A 104 -23.92 22.44 1.46
C GLU A 104 -23.51 23.86 1.85
N ALA A 105 -24.47 24.64 2.37
CA ALA A 105 -24.27 26.05 2.71
C ALA A 105 -23.62 26.90 1.58
N GLY A 106 -23.97 26.60 0.31
CA GLY A 106 -23.44 27.32 -0.85
C GLY A 106 -22.03 26.90 -1.29
N GLN A 107 -21.49 25.81 -0.72
CA GLN A 107 -20.17 25.29 -1.06
C GLN A 107 -20.26 23.90 -1.68
N LEU A 108 -19.48 23.66 -2.75
CA LEU A 108 -19.36 22.34 -3.36
C LEU A 108 -18.74 21.37 -2.36
N GLN A 109 -19.37 20.21 -2.20
CA GLN A 109 -18.90 19.15 -1.33
C GLN A 109 -18.81 17.82 -2.07
N LEU A 110 -17.82 17.01 -1.70
CA LEU A 110 -17.73 15.61 -2.09
C LEU A 110 -18.15 14.74 -0.92
N ARG A 111 -18.98 13.73 -1.18
CA ARG A 111 -19.39 12.75 -0.17
C ARG A 111 -19.08 11.34 -0.62
N ARG A 112 -18.60 10.52 0.30
CA ARG A 112 -18.31 9.11 0.07
C ARG A 112 -19.58 8.26 0.10
N GLU A 113 -19.77 7.45 -0.92
CA GLU A 113 -20.84 6.46 -0.99
C GLU A 113 -20.43 5.15 -0.28
N PRO A 114 -21.39 4.36 0.23
CA PRO A 114 -21.13 3.00 0.70
C PRO A 114 -20.91 2.00 -0.46
N ARG A 115 -20.40 2.48 -1.60
CA ARG A 115 -20.18 1.71 -2.81
C ARG A 115 -18.70 1.75 -3.16
N VAL A 116 -18.08 0.57 -3.28
CA VAL A 116 -16.71 0.45 -3.77
C VAL A 116 -16.66 0.92 -5.22
N ASP A 117 -15.72 1.80 -5.53
CA ASP A 117 -15.49 2.30 -6.89
C ASP A 117 -14.33 1.58 -7.56
N PHE A 118 -13.25 1.34 -6.80
CA PHE A 118 -12.08 0.65 -7.28
C PHE A 118 -11.39 -0.16 -6.19
N ILE A 119 -10.90 -1.35 -6.55
CA ILE A 119 -10.05 -2.19 -5.71
C ILE A 119 -8.65 -2.23 -6.32
N ASP A 120 -7.67 -1.66 -5.61
CA ASP A 120 -6.28 -1.55 -6.05
C ASP A 120 -5.42 -2.73 -5.54
N ASP A 121 -5.88 -3.95 -5.80
CA ASP A 121 -5.22 -5.18 -5.34
C ASP A 121 -5.14 -6.24 -6.45
N GLY A 122 -4.07 -7.04 -6.46
CA GLY A 122 -3.81 -8.02 -7.51
C GLY A 122 -3.88 -7.41 -8.91
N PRO A 123 -4.76 -7.89 -9.81
CA PRO A 123 -4.97 -7.31 -11.14
C PRO A 123 -5.41 -5.84 -11.14
N GLY A 124 -5.92 -5.31 -10.02
CA GLY A 124 -6.25 -3.90 -9.86
C GLY A 124 -5.01 -3.00 -9.91
N LYS A 125 -3.87 -3.43 -9.34
CA LYS A 125 -2.69 -2.57 -9.21
C LYS A 125 -2.16 -2.01 -10.53
N PRO A 126 -1.98 -2.80 -11.60
CA PRO A 126 -1.61 -2.25 -12.91
C PRO A 126 -2.63 -1.25 -13.48
N ILE A 127 -3.93 -1.44 -13.19
CA ILE A 127 -4.99 -0.54 -13.62
C ILE A 127 -4.91 0.78 -12.84
N GLY A 128 -4.70 0.73 -11.53
CA GLY A 128 -4.52 1.91 -10.67
C GLY A 128 -3.32 2.73 -11.10
N ILE A 129 -2.18 2.06 -11.34
CA ILE A 129 -0.97 2.68 -11.90
C ILE A 129 -1.28 3.38 -13.23
N ALA A 130 -1.90 2.69 -14.18
CA ALA A 130 -2.18 3.25 -15.50
C ALA A 130 -3.14 4.45 -15.43
N ARG A 131 -4.15 4.41 -14.56
CA ARG A 131 -5.15 5.48 -14.43
C ARG A 131 -4.63 6.70 -13.69
N GLN A 132 -3.93 6.52 -12.58
CA GLN A 132 -3.56 7.62 -11.69
C GLN A 132 -2.16 8.17 -11.95
N ILE A 133 -1.21 7.31 -12.33
CA ILE A 133 0.18 7.71 -12.61
C ILE A 133 0.36 7.98 -14.11
N GLY A 134 -0.34 7.22 -14.97
CA GLY A 134 -0.23 7.38 -16.43
C GLY A 134 1.10 6.93 -17.00
N SER A 135 1.94 6.24 -16.21
CA SER A 135 3.27 5.79 -16.60
C SER A 135 3.60 4.43 -15.98
N ARG A 136 4.25 3.56 -16.77
CA ARG A 136 4.73 2.28 -16.27
C ARG A 136 5.95 2.49 -15.36
N PRO A 137 5.95 1.95 -14.13
CA PRO A 137 7.11 2.05 -13.24
C PRO A 137 8.34 1.36 -13.82
N ILE A 138 9.52 1.77 -13.36
CA ILE A 138 10.80 1.10 -13.67
C ILE A 138 11.27 0.19 -12.53
N ALA A 139 10.78 0.42 -11.31
CA ALA A 139 11.04 -0.40 -10.13
C ALA A 139 9.74 -0.59 -9.33
N ALA A 140 9.53 -1.78 -8.77
CA ALA A 140 8.40 -2.08 -7.90
C ALA A 140 8.82 -3.01 -6.76
N PHE A 141 8.24 -2.76 -5.59
CA PHE A 141 8.50 -3.47 -4.34
C PHE A 141 7.15 -3.98 -3.82
N GLY A 142 7.06 -5.27 -3.56
CA GLY A 142 5.86 -5.92 -3.01
C GLY A 142 6.22 -6.92 -1.92
N ASN A 143 5.24 -7.53 -1.29
CA ASN A 143 5.46 -8.55 -0.26
C ASN A 143 4.43 -9.69 -0.30
N SER A 144 3.49 -9.67 -1.25
CA SER A 144 2.40 -10.65 -1.31
C SER A 144 2.06 -11.06 -2.76
N ASP A 145 1.22 -12.08 -2.88
CA ASP A 145 0.65 -12.48 -4.17
C ASP A 145 -0.28 -11.41 -4.77
N GLY A 146 -0.77 -10.46 -3.96
CA GLY A 146 -1.50 -9.28 -4.43
C GLY A 146 -0.62 -8.28 -5.19
N ASP A 147 0.70 -8.42 -5.10
CA ASP A 147 1.66 -7.60 -5.86
C ASP A 147 2.10 -8.24 -7.17
N PHE A 148 1.66 -9.47 -7.45
CA PHE A 148 2.15 -10.26 -8.57
C PHE A 148 1.98 -9.54 -9.91
N GLU A 149 0.77 -9.05 -10.20
CA GLU A 149 0.48 -8.34 -11.43
C GLU A 149 1.21 -6.99 -11.52
N MET A 150 1.40 -6.28 -10.40
CA MET A 150 2.19 -5.03 -10.35
C MET A 150 3.67 -5.28 -10.67
N LEU A 151 4.27 -6.29 -10.05
CA LEU A 151 5.66 -6.68 -10.28
C LEU A 151 5.86 -7.09 -11.74
N ARG A 152 4.94 -7.87 -12.31
CA ARG A 152 4.96 -8.22 -13.74
C ARG A 152 4.83 -7.00 -14.64
N TYR A 153 3.83 -6.16 -14.40
CA TYR A 153 3.61 -4.95 -15.18
C TYR A 153 4.85 -4.06 -15.16
N THR A 154 5.53 -3.93 -14.02
CA THR A 154 6.77 -3.16 -13.94
C THR A 154 7.91 -3.83 -14.72
N THR A 155 8.16 -5.11 -14.46
CA THR A 155 9.37 -5.83 -14.92
C THR A 155 9.32 -6.34 -16.35
N GLU A 156 8.14 -6.51 -16.94
CA GLU A 156 7.98 -6.89 -18.35
C GLU A 156 8.05 -5.68 -19.31
N GLY A 157 8.28 -4.47 -18.80
CA GLY A 157 8.52 -3.28 -19.61
C GLY A 157 9.92 -3.23 -20.26
N ALA A 158 10.07 -2.49 -21.35
CA ALA A 158 11.33 -2.41 -22.10
C ALA A 158 12.45 -1.64 -21.37
N GLY A 159 13.67 -2.18 -21.35
CA GLY A 159 14.85 -1.56 -20.71
C GLY A 159 15.12 -2.11 -19.32
N ARG A 160 16.00 -1.44 -18.55
CA ARG A 160 16.34 -1.90 -17.19
C ARG A 160 15.13 -1.82 -16.27
N ARG A 161 14.86 -2.90 -15.53
CA ARG A 161 13.74 -3.01 -14.60
C ARG A 161 14.16 -3.69 -13.32
N LEU A 162 13.46 -3.35 -12.23
CA LEU A 162 13.68 -3.92 -10.92
C LEU A 162 12.35 -4.39 -10.32
N GLY A 163 12.29 -5.65 -9.90
CA GLY A 163 11.20 -6.19 -9.08
C GLY A 163 11.79 -6.72 -7.79
N MET A 164 11.22 -6.32 -6.66
CA MET A 164 11.66 -6.75 -5.34
C MET A 164 10.50 -7.28 -4.51
N ILE A 165 10.76 -8.37 -3.79
CA ILE A 165 9.82 -9.00 -2.86
C ILE A 165 10.43 -8.92 -1.47
N ILE A 166 9.73 -8.30 -0.53
CA ILE A 166 10.09 -8.33 0.90
C ILE A 166 9.49 -9.59 1.50
N ARG A 167 10.35 -10.50 1.97
CA ARG A 167 9.94 -11.74 2.62
C ARG A 167 10.00 -11.58 4.13
N HIS A 168 8.84 -11.75 4.77
CA HIS A 168 8.70 -11.76 6.21
C HIS A 168 9.13 -13.12 6.78
N ASP A 169 10.41 -13.27 7.11
CA ASP A 169 11.00 -14.51 7.61
C ASP A 169 11.72 -14.34 8.97
N ASP A 170 11.36 -13.29 9.70
CA ASP A 170 11.97 -12.91 10.97
C ASP A 170 10.93 -12.85 12.10
N ALA A 171 10.70 -13.98 12.76
CA ALA A 171 9.76 -14.08 13.87
C ALA A 171 10.24 -13.36 15.15
N GLU A 172 11.54 -13.11 15.28
CA GLU A 172 12.13 -12.51 16.47
C GLU A 172 11.93 -10.99 16.47
N ARG A 173 12.30 -10.33 15.35
CA ARG A 173 12.25 -8.87 15.22
C ARG A 173 10.94 -8.39 14.61
N GLU A 174 10.26 -9.24 13.83
CA GLU A 174 8.98 -8.92 13.17
C GLU A 174 8.00 -10.12 13.27
N PHE A 175 7.47 -10.58 12.16
CA PHE A 175 6.71 -11.81 12.00
C PHE A 175 7.39 -12.69 10.94
N ALA A 176 7.13 -13.99 11.01
CA ALA A 176 7.48 -14.92 9.95
C ALA A 176 6.20 -15.48 9.34
N TYR A 177 5.91 -15.15 8.08
CA TYR A 177 4.77 -15.65 7.35
C TYR A 177 4.99 -15.57 5.84
N ASP A 178 4.49 -16.56 5.10
CA ASP A 178 4.50 -16.52 3.64
C ASP A 178 3.28 -17.26 3.04
N ARG A 179 3.40 -18.55 2.74
CA ARG A 179 2.49 -19.33 1.88
C ARG A 179 1.14 -19.61 2.50
N GLU A 180 1.12 -19.84 3.81
CA GLU A 180 -0.09 -20.24 4.54
C GLU A 180 -0.85 -19.07 5.13
N SER A 181 -0.26 -17.87 5.12
CA SER A 181 -0.87 -16.69 5.75
C SER A 181 -2.23 -16.36 5.14
N HIS A 182 -3.14 -15.90 5.99
CA HIS A 182 -4.43 -15.32 5.57
C HIS A 182 -4.31 -13.84 5.20
N ILE A 183 -3.26 -13.16 5.68
CA ILE A 183 -2.96 -11.76 5.40
C ILE A 183 -1.58 -11.69 4.74
N GLY A 184 -1.47 -10.97 3.61
CA GLY A 184 -0.18 -10.83 2.93
C GLY A 184 0.42 -12.15 2.45
N ARG A 185 -0.43 -13.12 2.06
CA ARG A 185 0.02 -14.42 1.54
C ARG A 185 1.04 -14.23 0.42
N LEU A 186 2.17 -14.91 0.53
CA LEU A 186 3.26 -14.88 -0.43
C LEU A 186 3.62 -16.31 -0.84
N ALA A 187 3.09 -16.77 -1.98
CA ALA A 187 3.35 -18.11 -2.51
C ALA A 187 3.67 -18.04 -4.00
N ARG A 188 2.70 -17.61 -4.81
CA ARG A 188 2.84 -17.50 -6.27
C ARG A 188 3.96 -16.54 -6.67
N ALA A 189 4.04 -15.38 -6.03
CA ALA A 189 5.06 -14.40 -6.35
C ALA A 189 6.46 -14.86 -5.94
N LEU A 190 6.56 -15.57 -4.81
CA LEU A 190 7.81 -16.16 -4.34
C LEU A 190 8.30 -17.27 -5.29
N ASP A 191 7.42 -18.17 -5.73
CA ASP A 191 7.74 -19.24 -6.68
C ASP A 191 8.17 -18.68 -8.05
N ALA A 192 7.55 -17.59 -8.49
CA ALA A 192 7.86 -16.98 -9.77
C ALA A 192 9.11 -16.10 -9.77
N ALA A 193 9.62 -15.70 -8.60
CA ALA A 193 10.68 -14.71 -8.47
C ALA A 193 11.96 -15.08 -9.25
N PRO A 194 12.53 -16.30 -9.15
CA PRO A 194 13.77 -16.66 -9.84
C PRO A 194 13.63 -16.58 -11.37
N ALA A 195 12.53 -17.10 -11.92
CA ALA A 195 12.28 -17.11 -13.37
C ALA A 195 12.04 -15.71 -13.94
N ARG A 196 11.70 -14.74 -13.08
CA ARG A 196 11.39 -13.34 -13.46
C ARG A 196 12.50 -12.37 -13.09
N GLY A 197 13.59 -12.84 -12.48
CA GLY A 197 14.68 -12.00 -11.99
C GLY A 197 14.27 -11.08 -10.84
N TRP A 198 13.16 -11.36 -10.15
CA TRP A 198 12.75 -10.59 -8.98
C TRP A 198 13.66 -10.93 -7.80
N GLN A 199 14.16 -9.89 -7.13
CA GLN A 199 15.02 -10.06 -5.96
C GLN A 199 14.16 -10.29 -4.73
N VAL A 200 14.45 -11.35 -3.98
CA VAL A 200 13.78 -11.64 -2.72
C VAL A 200 14.67 -11.16 -1.59
N VAL A 201 14.17 -10.23 -0.79
CA VAL A 201 14.84 -9.68 0.39
C VAL A 201 14.37 -10.45 1.61
N SER A 202 15.29 -11.10 2.31
CA SER A 202 15.05 -11.71 3.62
C SER A 202 15.07 -10.62 4.70
N MET A 203 13.96 -10.43 5.41
CA MET A 203 13.96 -9.52 6.56
C MET A 203 14.95 -9.98 7.65
N ARG A 204 15.09 -11.30 7.83
CA ARG A 204 16.02 -11.85 8.82
C ARG A 204 17.48 -11.60 8.42
N ASP A 205 17.84 -11.97 7.20
CA ASP A 205 19.23 -12.11 6.82
C ASP A 205 19.79 -10.83 6.15
N ASP A 206 18.94 -10.01 5.52
CA ASP A 206 19.39 -8.82 4.77
C ASP A 206 19.20 -7.49 5.52
N TRP A 207 18.34 -7.45 6.55
CA TRP A 207 18.08 -6.21 7.29
C TRP A 207 18.81 -6.18 8.63
N ALA A 208 19.69 -5.19 8.81
CA ALA A 208 20.35 -4.94 10.10
C ALA A 208 19.36 -4.46 11.18
N ARG A 209 18.28 -3.78 10.76
CA ARG A 209 17.22 -3.24 11.62
C ARG A 209 15.87 -3.33 10.91
N VAL A 210 14.82 -3.70 11.64
CA VAL A 210 13.45 -3.77 11.10
C VAL A 210 12.75 -2.42 11.19
N PHE A 211 12.39 -1.98 12.40
CA PHE A 211 11.61 -0.74 12.60
C PHE A 211 12.49 0.48 12.89
N ASN A 212 12.03 1.67 12.50
CA ASN A 212 12.62 2.96 12.91
C ASN A 212 12.48 3.22 14.43
#